data_AF-A0A2E5UNS2-F1
#
_entry.id   AF-A0A2E5UNS2-F1
#
_cell.length_a   1.000
_cell.length_b   1.000
_cell.length_c   1.000
_cell.angle_alpha   90.00
_cell.angle_beta   90.00
_cell.angle_gamma   90.00
#
_symmetry.space_group_name_H-M   'P 1'
#
loop_
_entity.id
_entity.type
_entity.pdbx_description
1 polymer ?
#
loop_
_entity_poly.entity_id
_entity_poly.type
_entity_poly.pdbx_seq_one_letter_code
_entity_poly.pdbx_strand_id
1 'polypeptide(L)'
;MNQKILKLMHNFLMHLLIIFLSIIVMEIVAIFAHKYIMHGPGWFLHKSHHKKHNNKFELNDLYFIFFSIPSIYCIYFGFSNQNFILTSIGIGTLCYGLIYIILHDIVVHKRFGIRIKSKNYYLRKIKKSHLIHHSNQEKKDASNFGFISFL
;
A
#
# COMPACT_ATOMS: atom_id res chain seq x y z
N MET A 1 3.07 -40.25 -3.01
CA MET A 1 3.71 -38.92 -3.13
C MET A 1 4.89 -38.85 -2.16
N ASN A 2 6.06 -38.35 -2.58
CA ASN A 2 7.28 -38.32 -1.75
C ASN A 2 7.13 -37.35 -0.56
N GLN A 3 7.50 -37.77 0.66
CA GLN A 3 7.44 -36.95 1.88
C GLN A 3 8.20 -35.62 1.74
N LYS A 4 9.30 -35.58 0.97
CA LYS A 4 10.04 -34.35 0.67
C LYS A 4 9.20 -33.37 -0.18
N ILE A 5 8.47 -33.88 -1.16
CA ILE A 5 7.59 -33.07 -2.02
C ILE A 5 6.45 -32.50 -1.19
N LEU A 6 5.85 -33.31 -0.30
CA LEU A 6 4.76 -32.86 0.58
C LEU A 6 5.20 -31.70 1.49
N LYS A 7 6.38 -31.81 2.09
CA LYS A 7 6.98 -30.76 2.94
C LYS A 7 7.27 -29.48 2.16
N LEU A 8 7.81 -29.61 0.94
CA LEU A 8 8.07 -28.46 0.08
C LEU A 8 6.78 -27.72 -0.29
N MET A 9 5.74 -28.46 -0.67
CA MET A 9 4.42 -27.90 -0.97
C MET A 9 3.81 -27.18 0.23
N HIS A 10 3.89 -27.79 1.43
CA HIS A 10 3.40 -27.18 2.65
C HIS A 10 4.11 -25.85 2.96
N ASN A 11 5.45 -25.84 2.91
CA ASN A 11 6.23 -24.63 3.13
C ASN A 11 5.88 -23.53 2.11
N PHE A 12 5.75 -23.89 0.83
CA PHE A 12 5.37 -22.96 -0.21
C PHE A 12 4.00 -22.31 0.05
N LEU A 13 2.99 -23.11 0.38
CA LEU A 13 1.66 -22.60 0.72
C LEU A 13 1.67 -21.70 1.96
N MET A 14 2.47 -22.04 2.97
CA MET A 14 2.66 -21.21 4.16
C MET A 14 3.26 -19.84 3.81
N HIS A 15 4.29 -19.79 2.96
CA HIS A 15 4.88 -18.52 2.53
C HIS A 15 3.90 -17.67 1.71
N LEU A 16 3.12 -18.29 0.81
CA LEU A 16 2.06 -17.58 0.08
C LEU A 16 0.99 -17.01 1.02
N LEU A 17 0.59 -17.77 2.04
CA LEU A 17 -0.37 -17.30 3.04
C LEU A 17 0.20 -16.11 3.83
N ILE A 18 1.47 -16.16 4.23
CA ILE A 18 2.14 -15.05 4.93
C ILE A 18 2.20 -13.80 4.04
N ILE A 19 2.52 -13.94 2.76
CA ILE A 19 2.50 -12.82 1.80
C ILE A 19 1.10 -12.21 1.74
N PHE A 20 0.06 -13.02 1.59
CA PHE A 20 -1.32 -12.56 1.51
C PHE A 20 -1.78 -11.85 2.80
N LEU A 21 -1.48 -12.43 3.97
CA LEU A 21 -1.78 -11.82 5.26
C LEU A 21 -1.02 -10.51 5.46
N SER A 22 0.23 -10.43 5.00
CA SER A 22 1.03 -9.21 5.08
C SER A 22 0.41 -8.07 4.25
N ILE A 23 -0.19 -8.37 3.08
CA ILE A 23 -0.93 -7.38 2.29
C ILE A 23 -2.13 -6.83 3.08
N ILE A 24 -2.89 -7.70 3.76
CA ILE A 24 -4.05 -7.28 4.58
C ILE A 24 -3.58 -6.44 5.77
N VAL A 25 -2.54 -6.88 6.48
CA VAL A 25 -1.97 -6.13 7.60
C VAL A 25 -1.46 -4.76 7.14
N MET A 26 -0.85 -4.69 5.96
CA MET A 26 -0.38 -3.42 5.42
C MET A 26 -1.51 -2.44 5.10
N GLU A 27 -2.69 -2.90 4.71
CA GLU A 27 -3.87 -2.02 4.58
C GLU A 27 -4.23 -1.39 5.93
N ILE A 28 -4.21 -2.16 7.01
CA ILE A 28 -4.48 -1.66 8.36
C ILE A 28 -3.41 -0.66 8.79
N VAL A 29 -2.12 -0.97 8.55
CA VAL A 29 -1.01 -0.06 8.82
C VAL A 29 -1.15 1.23 8.01
N ALA A 30 -1.51 1.14 6.73
CA ALA A 30 -1.70 2.29 5.86
C ALA A 30 -2.85 3.18 6.35
N ILE A 31 -3.99 2.61 6.75
CA ILE A 31 -5.12 3.37 7.34
C ILE A 31 -4.65 4.17 8.56
N PHE A 32 -3.94 3.53 9.49
CA PHE A 32 -3.49 4.18 10.70
C PHE A 32 -2.42 5.23 10.46
N ALA A 33 -1.45 4.93 9.60
CA ALA A 33 -0.45 5.91 9.20
C ALA A 33 -1.09 7.10 8.49
N HIS A 34 -2.05 6.86 7.60
CA HIS A 34 -2.74 7.91 6.88
C HIS A 34 -3.54 8.82 7.83
N LYS A 35 -4.33 8.23 8.72
CA LYS A 35 -5.15 8.97 9.69
C LYS A 35 -4.33 9.70 10.75
N TYR A 36 -3.36 9.04 11.36
CA TYR A 36 -2.69 9.56 12.57
C TYR A 36 -1.33 10.19 12.28
N ILE A 37 -0.64 9.81 11.20
CA ILE A 37 0.66 10.37 10.83
C ILE A 37 0.48 11.39 9.71
N MET A 38 -0.07 10.99 8.58
CA MET A 38 -0.16 11.83 7.38
C MET A 38 -1.16 12.97 7.57
N HIS A 39 -2.32 12.73 8.17
CA HIS A 39 -3.26 13.77 8.66
C HIS A 39 -2.91 14.30 10.06
N GLY A 40 -1.74 13.96 10.59
CA GLY A 40 -1.24 14.37 11.90
C GLY A 40 0.05 15.19 11.80
N PRO A 41 1.15 14.79 12.46
CA PRO A 41 2.43 15.50 12.41
C PRO A 41 3.05 15.52 11.01
N GLY A 42 2.78 14.51 10.18
CA GLY A 42 3.29 14.39 8.81
C GLY A 42 2.51 15.16 7.74
N TRP A 43 1.55 16.00 8.15
CA TRP A 43 0.69 16.75 7.21
C TRP A 43 1.48 17.65 6.26
N PHE A 44 2.64 18.19 6.67
CA PHE A 44 3.44 19.02 5.78
C PHE A 44 3.93 18.27 4.54
N LEU A 45 4.12 16.94 4.61
CA LEU A 45 4.42 16.08 3.46
C LEU A 45 3.16 15.71 2.68
N HIS A 46 2.05 15.48 3.38
CA HIS A 46 0.82 14.99 2.77
C HIS A 46 -0.05 16.09 2.13
N LYS A 47 0.10 17.33 2.59
CA LYS A 47 -0.70 18.49 2.13
C LYS A 47 -0.60 18.73 0.63
N SER A 48 0.54 18.45 0.01
CA SER A 48 0.68 18.57 -1.45
C SER A 48 -0.33 17.66 -2.17
N HIS A 49 -0.58 16.48 -1.62
CA HIS A 49 -1.44 15.46 -2.21
C HIS A 49 -2.93 15.83 -2.15
N HIS A 50 -3.36 16.51 -1.10
CA HIS A 50 -4.74 17.02 -0.98
C HIS A 50 -5.01 18.25 -1.83
N LYS A 51 -3.97 19.01 -2.19
CA LYS A 51 -4.12 20.22 -2.99
C LYS A 51 -4.11 19.87 -4.47
N LYS A 52 -5.13 20.34 -5.19
CA LYS A 52 -5.19 20.15 -6.65
C LYS A 52 -4.03 20.88 -7.31
N HIS A 53 -3.15 20.13 -7.95
CA HIS A 53 -2.09 20.65 -8.81
C HIS A 53 -1.74 19.62 -9.90
N ASN A 54 -1.06 20.05 -10.96
CA ASN A 54 -0.71 19.20 -12.10
C ASN A 54 0.71 18.60 -12.03
N ASN A 55 1.32 18.53 -10.84
CA ASN A 55 2.68 18.03 -10.68
C ASN A 55 2.72 16.50 -10.75
N LYS A 56 3.77 15.96 -11.40
CA LYS A 56 4.03 14.51 -11.45
C LYS A 56 4.63 13.97 -10.15
N PHE A 57 5.25 14.82 -9.35
CA PHE A 57 5.90 14.46 -8.10
C PHE A 57 5.39 15.37 -6.99
N GLU A 58 5.32 14.80 -5.79
CA GLU A 58 4.75 15.42 -4.61
C GLU A 58 5.65 15.15 -3.40
N LEU A 59 5.65 16.05 -2.41
CA LEU A 59 6.35 15.78 -1.14
C LEU A 59 5.79 14.51 -0.47
N ASN A 60 4.53 14.19 -0.74
CA ASN A 60 3.88 12.96 -0.32
C ASN A 60 4.61 11.69 -0.78
N ASP A 61 5.37 11.74 -1.89
CA ASP A 61 6.11 10.58 -2.41
C ASP A 61 7.17 10.08 -1.44
N LEU A 62 7.62 10.92 -0.50
CA LEU A 62 8.54 10.52 0.56
C LEU A 62 7.96 9.43 1.46
N TYR A 63 6.64 9.30 1.56
CA TYR A 63 6.03 8.18 2.28
C TYR A 63 6.35 6.83 1.63
N PHE A 64 6.52 6.75 0.31
CA PHE A 64 6.96 5.51 -0.33
C PHE A 64 8.36 5.09 0.13
N ILE A 65 9.24 6.06 0.39
CA ILE A 65 10.56 5.79 0.98
C ILE A 65 10.37 5.23 2.40
N PHE A 66 9.58 5.89 3.24
CA PHE A 66 9.35 5.43 4.62
C PHE A 66 8.73 4.03 4.70
N PHE A 67 7.78 3.70 3.82
CA PHE A 67 7.16 2.38 3.77
C PHE A 67 8.04 1.32 3.08
N SER A 68 8.94 1.71 2.18
CA SER A 68 9.86 0.75 1.54
C SER A 68 11.00 0.30 2.46
N ILE A 69 11.47 1.15 3.38
CA ILE A 69 12.53 0.80 4.34
C ILE A 69 12.22 -0.50 5.13
N PRO A 70 11.08 -0.66 5.82
CA PRO A 70 10.78 -1.89 6.54
C PRO A 70 10.64 -3.10 5.61
N SER A 71 10.11 -2.91 4.40
CA SER A 71 10.05 -3.96 3.38
C SER A 71 11.43 -4.46 2.98
N ILE A 72 12.34 -3.53 2.63
CA ILE A 72 13.72 -3.82 2.25
C ILE A 72 14.45 -4.49 3.41
N TYR A 73 14.28 -3.99 4.63
CA TYR A 73 14.86 -4.59 5.84
C TYR A 73 14.44 -6.06 6.00
N CYS A 74 13.12 -6.34 5.94
CA CYS A 74 12.59 -7.69 6.06
C CYS A 74 13.10 -8.62 4.94
N ILE A 75 13.16 -8.14 3.70
CA ILE A 75 13.68 -8.92 2.58
C ILE A 75 15.17 -9.22 2.77
N TYR A 76 15.98 -8.19 3.04
CA TYR A 76 17.42 -8.32 3.16
C TYR A 76 17.81 -9.24 4.31
N PHE A 77 17.38 -8.93 5.54
CA PHE A 77 17.72 -9.74 6.71
C PHE A 77 17.02 -11.11 6.69
N GLY A 78 15.86 -11.21 6.06
CA GLY A 78 15.19 -12.49 5.84
C GLY A 78 16.04 -13.42 4.99
N PHE A 79 16.52 -12.94 3.84
CA PHE A 79 17.39 -13.74 2.96
C PHE A 79 18.75 -14.03 3.61
N SER A 80 19.42 -13.03 4.18
CA SER A 80 20.75 -13.19 4.79
C SER A 80 20.78 -14.22 5.93
N ASN A 81 19.67 -14.37 6.66
CA ASN A 81 19.56 -15.32 7.78
C ASN A 81 18.75 -16.59 7.44
N GLN A 82 18.43 -16.82 6.16
CA GLN A 82 17.56 -17.93 5.71
C GLN A 82 16.18 -17.96 6.42
N ASN A 83 15.71 -16.81 6.90
CA ASN A 83 14.41 -16.63 7.52
C ASN A 83 13.38 -16.28 6.44
N PHE A 84 12.89 -17.29 5.74
CA PHE A 84 11.93 -17.12 4.65
C PHE A 84 10.55 -16.62 5.11
N ILE A 85 10.21 -16.73 6.40
CA ILE A 85 9.01 -16.10 6.97
C ILE A 85 9.17 -14.58 6.93
N LEU A 86 10.31 -14.06 7.42
CA LEU A 86 10.61 -12.63 7.39
C LEU A 86 10.71 -12.11 5.94
N THR A 87 11.33 -12.87 5.04
CA THR A 87 11.33 -12.57 3.61
C THR A 87 9.91 -12.48 3.04
N SER A 88 9.03 -13.43 3.40
CA SER A 88 7.63 -13.44 2.94
C SER A 88 6.86 -12.20 3.39
N ILE A 89 7.10 -11.73 4.62
CA ILE A 89 6.51 -10.48 5.13
C ILE A 89 6.99 -9.27 4.31
N GLY A 90 8.29 -9.20 4.04
CA GLY A 90 8.87 -8.14 3.20
C GLY A 90 8.30 -8.16 1.79
N ILE A 91 8.19 -9.33 1.16
CA ILE A 91 7.57 -9.49 -0.17
C ILE A 91 6.10 -9.06 -0.15
N GLY A 92 5.31 -9.48 0.84
CA GLY A 92 3.92 -9.03 0.96
C GLY A 92 3.79 -7.52 1.12
N THR A 93 4.70 -6.90 1.88
CA THR A 93 4.78 -5.44 2.03
C THR A 93 5.11 -4.74 0.72
N LEU A 94 6.07 -5.28 -0.05
CA LEU A 94 6.40 -4.80 -1.39
C LEU A 94 5.19 -4.92 -2.34
N CYS A 95 4.51 -6.07 -2.35
CA CYS A 95 3.32 -6.28 -3.16
C CYS A 95 2.22 -5.27 -2.82
N TYR A 96 1.97 -4.99 -1.54
CA TYR A 96 1.03 -3.94 -1.13
C TYR A 96 1.46 -2.57 -1.67
N GLY A 97 2.74 -2.20 -1.55
CA GLY A 97 3.26 -0.94 -2.09
C GLY A 97 3.05 -0.81 -3.62
N LEU A 98 3.27 -1.89 -4.38
CA LEU A 98 3.01 -1.92 -5.82
C LEU A 98 1.51 -1.79 -6.13
N ILE A 99 0.65 -2.48 -5.39
CA ILE A 99 -0.82 -2.34 -5.51
C ILE A 99 -1.21 -0.88 -5.26
N TYR A 100 -0.64 -0.26 -4.23
CA TYR A 100 -0.88 1.14 -3.89
C TYR A 100 -0.49 2.05 -5.06
N ILE A 101 0.75 2.00 -5.56
CA ILE A 101 1.19 2.87 -6.68
C ILE A 101 0.28 2.69 -7.91
N ILE A 102 -0.05 1.44 -8.27
CA ILE A 102 -0.88 1.15 -9.44
C ILE A 102 -2.29 1.71 -9.28
N LEU A 103 -2.94 1.41 -8.16
CA LEU A 103 -4.34 1.79 -8.00
C LEU A 103 -4.47 3.27 -7.61
N HIS A 104 -3.61 3.77 -6.73
CA HIS A 104 -3.67 5.14 -6.22
C HIS A 104 -3.16 6.14 -7.25
N ASP A 105 -1.88 6.07 -7.62
CA ASP A 105 -1.26 7.10 -8.45
C ASP A 105 -1.64 6.97 -9.93
N ILE A 106 -1.74 5.73 -10.43
CA ILE A 106 -2.06 5.48 -11.84
C ILE A 106 -3.58 5.47 -12.08
N VAL A 107 -4.36 4.67 -11.34
CA VAL A 107 -5.80 4.53 -11.62
C VAL A 107 -6.63 5.69 -11.07
N VAL A 108 -6.41 6.09 -9.81
CA VAL A 108 -7.22 7.13 -9.14
C VAL A 108 -6.76 8.54 -9.51
N HIS A 109 -5.49 8.87 -9.24
CA HIS A 109 -4.93 10.21 -9.48
C HIS A 109 -4.50 10.46 -10.92
N LYS A 110 -4.22 9.41 -11.70
CA LYS A 110 -3.73 9.51 -13.09
C LYS A 110 -2.46 10.37 -13.21
N ARG A 111 -1.60 10.33 -12.20
CA ARG A 111 -0.44 11.22 -12.02
C ARG A 111 0.55 11.13 -13.18
N PHE A 112 0.63 9.97 -13.82
CA PHE A 112 1.52 9.70 -14.95
C PHE A 112 0.81 9.80 -16.33
N GLY A 113 -0.39 10.37 -16.40
CA GLY A 113 -1.13 10.56 -17.66
C GLY A 113 -1.81 9.30 -18.21
N ILE A 114 -1.60 8.14 -17.57
CA ILE A 114 -2.23 6.88 -17.95
C ILE A 114 -3.71 6.90 -17.53
N ARG A 115 -4.62 6.71 -18.49
CA ARG A 115 -6.07 6.68 -18.24
C ARG A 115 -6.59 5.26 -18.32
N ILE A 116 -6.71 4.61 -17.17
CA ILE A 116 -7.34 3.30 -17.08
C ILE A 116 -8.85 3.48 -16.88
N LYS A 117 -9.64 3.14 -17.90
CA LYS A 117 -11.11 3.05 -17.79
C LYS A 117 -11.47 1.63 -17.35
N SER A 118 -11.96 1.49 -16.13
CA SER A 118 -12.48 0.20 -15.65
C SER A 118 -13.97 0.28 -15.37
N LYS A 119 -14.72 -0.72 -15.85
CA LYS A 119 -16.14 -0.93 -15.51
C LYS A 119 -16.30 -1.73 -14.21
N ASN A 120 -15.21 -2.20 -13.61
CA ASN A 120 -15.24 -3.03 -12.40
C ASN A 120 -15.81 -2.23 -11.22
N TYR A 121 -16.83 -2.80 -10.56
CA TYR A 121 -17.53 -2.19 -9.44
C TYR A 121 -16.60 -1.86 -8.26
N TYR A 122 -15.70 -2.78 -7.91
CA TYR A 122 -14.76 -2.63 -6.82
C TYR A 122 -13.80 -1.45 -7.05
N LEU A 123 -13.18 -1.37 -8.24
CA LEU A 123 -12.30 -0.25 -8.60
C LEU A 123 -13.03 1.10 -8.62
N ARG A 124 -14.31 1.12 -9.03
CA ARG A 124 -15.14 2.34 -8.96
C ARG A 124 -15.38 2.76 -7.51
N LYS A 125 -15.58 1.80 -6.60
CA LYS A 125 -15.77 2.08 -5.17
C LYS A 125 -14.48 2.61 -4.54
N ILE A 126 -13.31 2.05 -4.88
CA ILE A 126 -12.00 2.53 -4.40
C ILE A 126 -11.85 3.99 -4.79
N LYS A 127 -12.00 4.26 -6.08
CA LYS A 127 -11.89 5.61 -6.62
C LYS A 127 -12.86 6.58 -5.97
N LYS A 128 -14.12 6.19 -5.78
CA LYS A 128 -15.12 7.05 -5.13
C LYS A 128 -14.74 7.36 -3.68
N SER A 129 -14.35 6.35 -2.91
CA SER A 129 -13.94 6.51 -1.51
C SER A 129 -12.76 7.48 -1.38
N HIS A 130 -11.74 7.27 -2.22
CA HIS A 130 -10.53 8.08 -2.24
C HIS A 130 -10.79 9.53 -2.68
N LEU A 131 -11.68 9.74 -3.65
CA LEU A 131 -12.06 11.09 -4.07
C LEU A 131 -12.91 11.82 -3.01
N ILE A 132 -13.72 11.10 -2.22
CA ILE A 132 -14.43 11.68 -1.08
C ILE A 132 -13.41 12.14 -0.03
N HIS A 133 -12.40 11.31 0.27
CA HIS A 133 -11.31 11.69 1.16
C HIS A 133 -10.61 12.99 0.71
N HIS A 134 -10.22 13.09 -0.57
CA HIS A 134 -9.59 14.30 -1.14
C HIS A 134 -10.52 15.48 -1.36
N SER A 135 -11.83 15.31 -1.18
CA SER A 135 -12.75 16.46 -1.22
C SER A 135 -12.48 17.42 -0.07
N ASN A 136 -11.97 16.89 1.05
CA ASN A 136 -11.40 17.69 2.11
C ASN A 136 -9.94 18.01 1.80
N GLN A 137 -9.61 19.30 1.71
CA GLN A 137 -8.26 19.79 1.42
C GLN A 137 -7.47 20.14 2.67
N GLU A 138 -8.09 20.03 3.84
CA GLU A 138 -7.53 20.39 5.13
C GLU A 138 -7.09 19.16 5.92
N LYS A 139 -6.27 19.41 6.95
CA LYS A 139 -5.74 18.37 7.83
C LYS A 139 -6.85 17.67 8.63
N LYS A 140 -7.82 18.43 9.14
CA LYS A 140 -8.87 17.98 10.06
C LYS A 140 -10.14 17.60 9.31
N ASP A 141 -10.99 16.79 9.94
CA ASP A 141 -12.32 16.38 9.44
C ASP A 141 -12.29 15.58 8.12
N ALA A 142 -11.15 14.94 7.84
CA ALA A 142 -11.04 13.99 6.74
C ALA A 142 -11.66 12.65 7.13
N SER A 143 -12.20 11.94 6.14
CA SER A 143 -12.79 10.61 6.28
C SER A 143 -12.22 9.67 5.22
N ASN A 144 -12.44 8.36 5.36
CA ASN A 144 -12.06 7.36 4.37
C ASN A 144 -10.53 7.29 4.14
N PHE A 145 -9.78 6.91 5.17
CA PHE A 145 -8.31 6.84 5.13
C PHE A 145 -7.76 5.56 4.47
N GLY A 146 -8.59 4.53 4.35
CA GLY A 146 -8.29 3.26 3.71
C GLY A 146 -8.35 3.36 2.20
N PHE A 147 -7.43 2.65 1.57
CA PHE A 147 -7.29 2.68 0.13
C PHE A 147 -8.05 1.50 -0.52
N ILE A 148 -7.79 0.27 -0.04
CA ILE A 148 -8.39 -0.98 -0.56
C ILE A 148 -9.70 -1.31 0.18
N SER A 149 -9.83 -0.87 1.43
CA SER A 149 -10.91 -1.25 2.35
C SER A 149 -12.10 -0.28 2.43
N PHE A 150 -12.04 0.89 1.78
CA PHE A 150 -13.07 1.95 1.82
C PHE A 150 -13.37 2.55 3.21
N LEU A 151 -12.52 2.25 4.20
CA LEU A 151 -12.64 2.70 5.59
C LEU A 151 -12.06 4.09 5.80
#